data_AF-T1B9A7-F1
#
_entry.id   AF-T1B9A7-F1
#
_cell.length_a   1.000
_cell.length_b   1.000
_cell.length_c   1.000
_cell.angle_alpha   90.00
_cell.angle_beta   90.00
_cell.angle_gamma   90.00
#
_symmetry.space_group_name_H-M   'P 1'
#
loop_
_entity.id
_entity.type
_entity.pdbx_description
1 polymer ?
#
loop_
_entity_poly.entity_id
_entity_poly.type
_entity_poly.pdbx_seq_one_letter_code
_entity_poly.pdbx_strand_id
1 'polypeptide(L)'
;AESYDEMVLVRDIAFYSLCEHHLLPFYGKAHVAYIPDGRVLGLSKLPRIVDAFARRLQVQERLTTEIANAIDTHLHPKGVAVVLEADHLCMMMRGVEKAGNRTITSSMTGVFRRDPRTRGEFLGLIRDAR
;
A
#
# COMPACT_ATOMS: atom_id res chain seq x y z
N ALA A 1 -2.06 24.53 -13.17
CA ALA A 1 -1.80 23.24 -12.53
C ALA A 1 -0.42 22.81 -12.96
N GLU A 2 0.49 22.50 -12.03
CA GLU A 2 1.82 22.00 -12.38
C GLU A 2 1.69 20.69 -13.15
N SER A 3 2.36 20.60 -14.31
CA SER A 3 2.44 19.41 -15.16
C SER A 3 3.48 18.43 -14.60
N TYR A 4 3.33 18.03 -13.34
CA TYR A 4 4.21 17.03 -12.73
C TYR A 4 3.79 15.64 -13.22
N ASP A 5 4.69 14.95 -13.90
CA ASP A 5 4.44 13.66 -14.54
C ASP A 5 5.41 12.54 -14.12
N GLU A 6 6.15 12.80 -13.04
CA GLU A 6 7.07 11.86 -12.38
C GLU A 6 6.39 11.10 -11.23
N MET A 7 7.07 10.08 -10.69
CA MET A 7 6.56 9.30 -9.56
C MET A 7 6.34 10.17 -8.31
N VAL A 8 5.16 10.07 -7.71
CA VAL A 8 4.89 10.55 -6.36
C VAL A 8 4.82 9.33 -5.44
N LEU A 9 5.69 9.27 -4.44
CA LEU A 9 5.75 8.19 -3.45
C LEU A 9 5.53 8.76 -2.04
N VAL A 10 4.56 8.18 -1.32
CA VAL A 10 4.44 8.31 0.13
C VAL A 10 4.71 6.94 0.74
N ARG A 11 5.84 6.82 1.44
CA ARG A 11 6.29 5.59 2.09
C ARG A 11 6.10 5.67 3.61
N ASP A 12 6.13 4.50 4.25
CA ASP A 12 6.06 4.34 5.71
C ASP A 12 4.79 4.91 6.34
N ILE A 13 3.66 4.83 5.63
CA ILE A 13 2.35 5.19 6.17
C ILE A 13 1.96 4.11 7.19
N ALA A 14 1.96 4.45 8.47
CA ALA A 14 1.50 3.54 9.51
C ALA A 14 0.01 3.19 9.32
N PHE A 15 -0.34 1.92 9.45
CA PHE A 15 -1.74 1.47 9.42
C PHE A 15 -2.00 0.39 10.47
N TYR A 16 -3.26 0.31 10.89
CA TYR A 16 -3.77 -0.68 11.84
C TYR A 16 -5.08 -1.23 11.30
N SER A 17 -5.26 -2.55 11.40
CA SER A 17 -6.44 -3.25 10.89
C SER A 17 -6.77 -4.46 11.76
N LEU A 18 -7.95 -5.05 11.55
CA LEU A 18 -8.38 -6.28 12.21
C LEU A 18 -8.49 -7.41 11.19
N CYS A 19 -7.86 -8.55 11.49
CA CYS A 19 -7.97 -9.75 10.66
C CYS A 19 -9.39 -10.32 10.78
N GLU A 20 -10.09 -10.47 9.66
CA GLU A 20 -11.48 -10.92 9.67
C GLU A 20 -11.66 -12.36 10.16
N HIS A 21 -10.64 -13.20 10.04
CA HIS A 21 -10.71 -14.61 10.44
C HIS A 21 -10.68 -14.82 11.96
N HIS A 22 -10.08 -13.89 12.70
CA HIS A 22 -9.82 -14.08 14.14
C HIS A 22 -10.15 -12.85 14.98
N LEU A 23 -10.55 -11.74 14.36
CA LEU A 23 -10.79 -10.45 15.02
C LEU A 23 -9.58 -9.95 15.81
N LEU A 24 -8.38 -10.32 15.35
CA LEU A 24 -7.12 -9.94 15.96
C LEU A 24 -6.40 -8.88 15.11
N PRO A 25 -5.70 -7.93 15.74
CA PRO A 25 -4.97 -6.91 15.01
C PRO A 25 -3.92 -7.45 14.05
N PHE A 26 -3.80 -6.79 12.91
CA PHE A 26 -2.58 -6.75 12.12
C PHE A 26 -2.25 -5.30 11.80
N TYR A 27 -0.97 -4.95 11.81
CA TYR A 27 -0.52 -3.57 11.69
C TYR A 27 0.85 -3.51 11.02
N GLY A 28 1.17 -2.36 10.46
CA GLY A 28 2.46 -2.18 9.80
C GLY A 28 2.49 -0.93 8.95
N LYS A 29 3.14 -1.02 7.79
CA LYS A 29 3.42 0.12 6.93
C LYS A 29 2.89 -0.09 5.52
N ALA A 30 2.30 0.97 4.98
CA ALA A 30 1.91 1.08 3.60
C ALA A 30 2.88 2.00 2.84
N HIS A 31 3.23 1.58 1.64
CA HIS A 31 4.01 2.35 0.67
C HIS A 31 3.15 2.51 -0.57
N VAL A 32 2.83 3.76 -0.91
CA VAL A 32 1.88 4.08 -1.98
C VAL A 32 2.53 5.05 -2.94
N ALA A 33 2.59 4.66 -4.21
CA ALA A 33 3.05 5.52 -5.30
C ALA A 33 2.03 5.60 -6.42
N TYR A 34 2.05 6.71 -7.15
CA TYR A 34 1.35 6.86 -8.41
C TYR A 34 2.13 7.79 -9.34
N ILE A 35 1.89 7.68 -10.64
CA ILE A 35 2.42 8.62 -11.64
C ILE A 35 1.24 9.44 -12.18
N PRO A 36 1.19 10.76 -11.93
CA PRO A 36 0.05 11.59 -12.32
C PRO A 36 -0.19 11.60 -13.84
N ASP A 37 -1.45 11.79 -14.21
CA ASP A 37 -1.85 12.16 -15.57
C ASP A 37 -2.67 13.45 -15.52
N GLY A 38 -1.96 14.58 -15.43
CA GLY A 38 -2.55 15.92 -15.31
C GLY A 38 -3.17 16.28 -13.95
N ARG A 39 -3.33 15.32 -13.02
CA ARG A 39 -3.90 15.55 -11.67
C ARG A 39 -2.99 15.04 -10.57
N VAL A 40 -2.59 15.94 -9.68
CA VAL A 40 -1.81 15.62 -8.48
C VAL A 40 -2.74 15.61 -7.27
N LEU A 41 -2.73 14.50 -6.52
CA LEU A 41 -3.47 14.36 -5.28
C LEU A 41 -2.72 15.07 -4.14
N GLY A 42 -3.44 15.76 -3.26
CA GLY A 42 -2.84 16.31 -2.05
C GLY A 42 -2.24 15.21 -1.17
N LEU A 43 -0.99 15.36 -0.74
CA LEU A 43 -0.20 14.31 -0.06
C LEU A 43 -0.94 13.69 1.15
N SER A 44 -1.67 14.49 1.91
CA SER A 44 -2.43 14.03 3.09
C SER A 44 -3.58 13.08 2.76
N LYS A 45 -3.98 12.94 1.49
CA LYS A 45 -5.08 12.07 1.08
C LYS A 45 -4.65 10.60 0.97
N LEU A 46 -3.40 10.30 0.62
CA LEU A 46 -2.94 8.91 0.53
C LEU A 46 -3.02 8.18 1.89
N PRO A 47 -2.50 8.74 3.02
CA PRO A 47 -2.72 8.14 4.33
C PRO A 47 -4.20 7.99 4.70
N ARG A 48 -5.04 8.96 4.35
CA ARG A 48 -6.49 8.89 4.62
C ARG A 48 -7.18 7.78 3.85
N ILE A 49 -6.76 7.51 2.60
CA ILE A 49 -7.26 6.40 1.81
C ILE A 49 -6.84 5.07 2.46
N VAL A 50 -5.58 4.93 2.86
CA VAL A 50 -5.09 3.75 3.60
C VAL A 50 -5.95 3.50 4.84
N ASP A 51 -6.15 4.52 5.68
CA ASP A 51 -6.97 4.43 6.89
C ASP A 51 -8.43 4.05 6.61
N ALA A 52 -9.03 4.58 5.54
CA ALA A 52 -10.43 4.32 5.20
C ALA A 52 -10.70 2.85 4.85
N PHE A 53 -9.70 2.13 4.34
CA PHE A 53 -9.78 0.69 4.08
C PHE A 53 -9.24 -0.15 5.23
N ALA A 54 -8.19 0.29 5.94
CA ALA A 54 -7.59 -0.44 7.04
C ALA A 54 -8.49 -0.53 8.28
N ARG A 55 -9.38 0.44 8.52
CA ARG A 55 -10.31 0.45 9.66
C ARG A 55 -11.54 -0.43 9.43
N ARG A 56 -11.33 -1.67 9.00
CA ARG A 56 -12.35 -2.68 8.71
C ARG A 56 -11.88 -4.06 9.16
N LEU A 57 -12.78 -5.04 9.12
CA LEU A 57 -12.38 -6.45 9.11
C LEU A 57 -11.77 -6.74 7.73
N GLN A 58 -10.53 -7.21 7.72
CA GLN A 58 -9.74 -7.29 6.50
C GLN A 58 -8.93 -8.58 6.37
N VAL A 59 -8.56 -8.80 5.11
CA VAL A 59 -7.48 -9.67 4.64
C VAL A 59 -6.46 -8.76 3.95
N GLN A 60 -5.17 -8.92 4.23
CA GLN A 60 -4.14 -7.96 3.81
C GLN A 60 -4.05 -7.82 2.28
N GLU A 61 -4.22 -8.93 1.56
CA GLU A 61 -4.26 -9.01 0.10
C GLU A 61 -5.38 -8.14 -0.48
N ARG A 62 -6.56 -8.20 0.15
CA ARG A 62 -7.72 -7.40 -0.24
C ARG A 62 -7.50 -5.93 0.08
N LEU A 63 -7.06 -5.61 1.29
CA LEU A 63 -6.71 -4.24 1.70
C LEU A 63 -5.73 -3.58 0.71
N THR A 64 -4.69 -4.32 0.29
CA THR A 64 -3.69 -3.85 -0.68
C THR A 64 -4.32 -3.50 -2.03
N THR A 65 -5.22 -4.37 -2.51
CA THR A 65 -5.89 -4.22 -3.80
C THR A 65 -6.93 -3.10 -3.77
N GLU A 66 -7.68 -2.98 -2.68
CA GLU A 66 -8.68 -1.92 -2.49
C GLU A 66 -8.05 -0.53 -2.52
N ILE A 67 -6.92 -0.33 -1.83
CA ILE A 67 -6.20 0.95 -1.82
C ILE A 67 -5.74 1.30 -3.25
N ALA A 68 -5.12 0.35 -3.96
CA ALA A 68 -4.62 0.59 -5.31
C ALA A 68 -5.77 0.97 -6.26
N ASN A 69 -6.85 0.19 -6.24
CA ASN A 69 -8.01 0.41 -7.11
C ASN A 69 -8.73 1.72 -6.80
N ALA A 70 -8.85 2.11 -5.53
CA ALA A 70 -9.47 3.37 -5.15
C ALA A 70 -8.70 4.57 -5.72
N ILE A 71 -7.36 4.55 -5.65
CA ILE A 71 -6.53 5.61 -6.23
C ILE A 71 -6.66 5.61 -7.75
N ASP A 72 -6.56 4.43 -8.38
CA ASP A 72 -6.64 4.27 -9.84
C ASP A 72 -7.97 4.80 -10.39
N THR A 73 -9.08 4.45 -9.72
CA THR A 73 -10.46 4.80 -10.13
C THR A 73 -10.77 6.29 -9.96
N HIS A 74 -10.28 6.92 -8.90
CA HIS A 74 -10.61 8.33 -8.64
C HIS A 74 -9.62 9.30 -9.30
N LEU A 75 -8.34 8.94 -9.33
CA LEU A 75 -7.28 9.81 -9.84
C LEU A 75 -7.02 9.60 -11.34
N HIS A 76 -7.34 8.43 -11.90
CA HIS A 76 -6.97 8.02 -13.26
C HIS A 76 -5.49 8.33 -13.59
N PRO A 77 -4.53 7.87 -12.77
CA PRO A 77 -3.12 8.12 -13.02
C PRO A 77 -2.59 7.22 -14.16
N LYS A 78 -1.36 7.46 -14.62
CA LYS A 78 -0.67 6.54 -15.55
C LYS A 78 -0.47 5.14 -14.93
N GLY A 79 -0.44 5.07 -13.60
CA GLY A 79 -0.49 3.84 -12.82
C GLY A 79 -0.33 4.10 -11.32
N VAL A 80 -0.61 3.07 -10.52
CA VAL A 80 -0.49 3.05 -9.05
C VAL A 80 0.34 1.84 -8.61
N ALA A 81 1.11 2.01 -7.54
CA ALA A 81 1.81 0.95 -6.83
C ALA A 81 1.48 1.03 -5.33
N VAL A 82 1.10 -0.11 -4.74
CA VAL A 82 0.88 -0.24 -3.30
C VAL A 82 1.64 -1.46 -2.82
N VAL A 83 2.42 -1.29 -1.75
CA VAL A 83 3.03 -2.39 -0.99
C VAL A 83 2.66 -2.21 0.48
N LEU A 84 2.13 -3.27 1.09
CA LEU A 84 1.91 -3.32 2.54
C LEU A 84 2.88 -4.32 3.14
N GLU A 85 3.50 -3.95 4.25
CA GLU A 85 4.21 -4.85 5.15
C GLU A 85 3.54 -4.84 6.53
N ALA A 86 3.21 -6.02 7.07
CA ALA A 86 2.46 -6.09 8.33
C ALA A 86 2.86 -7.28 9.21
N ASP A 87 2.75 -7.06 10.51
CA ASP A 87 2.78 -8.06 11.56
C ASP A 87 1.35 -8.51 11.89
N HIS A 88 1.13 -9.81 12.05
CA HIS A 88 -0.20 -10.41 12.26
C HIS A 88 -0.28 -11.08 13.62
N LEU A 89 -1.05 -10.52 14.56
CA LEU A 89 -1.16 -11.11 15.90
C LEU A 89 -1.80 -12.51 15.87
N CYS A 90 -2.66 -12.80 14.90
CA CYS A 90 -3.23 -14.13 14.72
C CYS A 90 -2.19 -15.23 14.43
N MET A 91 -0.99 -14.86 13.94
CA MET A 91 0.15 -15.77 13.75
C MET A 91 1.17 -15.68 14.89
N MET A 92 1.35 -14.49 15.46
CA MET A 92 2.44 -14.23 16.42
C MET A 92 2.13 -14.75 17.82
N MET A 93 0.88 -14.61 18.29
CA MET A 93 0.55 -14.87 19.70
C MET A 93 -0.28 -16.15 19.92
N ARG A 94 -0.67 -16.84 18.84
CA ARG A 94 -1.44 -18.08 18.91
C ARG A 94 -1.13 -18.98 17.72
N GLY A 95 -1.53 -20.25 17.84
CA GLY A 95 -1.38 -21.22 16.77
C GLY A 95 0.09 -21.55 16.53
N VAL A 96 0.66 -21.00 15.46
CA VAL A 96 2.06 -21.27 15.09
C VAL A 96 3.08 -20.46 15.90
N GLU A 97 2.64 -19.38 16.56
CA GLU A 97 3.43 -18.57 17.51
C GLU A 97 4.77 -18.09 16.93
N LYS A 98 4.72 -17.53 15.70
CA LYS A 98 5.92 -17.03 15.00
C LYS A 98 5.98 -15.52 15.04
N ALA A 99 6.73 -15.01 16.01
CA ALA A 99 7.06 -13.59 16.14
C ALA A 99 8.18 -13.17 15.17
N GLY A 100 8.17 -11.90 14.76
CA GLY A 100 9.21 -11.31 13.90
C GLY A 100 9.00 -11.50 12.39
N ASN A 101 7.95 -12.21 12.00
CA ASN A 101 7.58 -12.42 10.61
C ASN A 101 6.79 -11.22 10.09
N ARG A 102 7.19 -10.66 8.94
CA ARG A 102 6.38 -9.68 8.21
C ARG A 102 5.79 -10.27 6.95
N THR A 103 4.48 -10.09 6.80
CA THR A 103 3.77 -10.44 5.56
C THR A 103 3.80 -9.25 4.63
N ILE A 104 4.25 -9.46 3.39
CA ILE A 104 4.34 -8.42 2.35
C ILE A 104 3.35 -8.75 1.23
N THR A 105 2.53 -7.77 0.87
CA THR A 105 1.58 -7.86 -0.24
C THR A 105 1.77 -6.65 -1.16
N SER A 106 1.52 -6.83 -2.46
CA SER A 106 1.67 -5.75 -3.44
C SER A 106 0.55 -5.74 -4.47
N SER A 107 0.10 -4.56 -4.88
CA SER A 107 -0.79 -4.35 -6.02
C SER A 107 -0.24 -3.24 -6.91
N MET A 108 -0.15 -3.53 -8.21
CA MET A 108 0.43 -2.63 -9.22
C MET A 108 -0.58 -2.47 -10.35
N THR A 109 -0.87 -1.26 -10.80
CA THR A 109 -1.71 -0.94 -11.98
C THR A 109 -0.91 -0.15 -13.01
N GLY A 110 -1.47 0.01 -14.21
CA GLY A 110 -0.91 0.91 -15.22
C GLY A 110 0.57 0.66 -15.54
N VAL A 111 1.35 1.74 -15.60
CA VAL A 111 2.79 1.70 -15.90
C VAL A 111 3.61 0.88 -14.89
N PHE A 112 3.23 0.83 -13.61
CA PHE A 112 3.91 -0.02 -12.61
C PHE A 112 3.73 -1.52 -12.88
N ARG A 113 2.61 -1.91 -13.52
CA ARG A 113 2.38 -3.29 -13.94
C ARG A 113 3.07 -3.60 -15.27
N ARG A 114 3.14 -2.65 -16.20
CA ARG A 114 3.61 -2.90 -17.58
C ARG A 114 5.11 -2.66 -17.78
N ASP A 115 5.71 -1.70 -17.08
CA ASP A 115 7.13 -1.35 -17.22
C ASP A 115 7.95 -1.86 -16.03
N PRO A 116 8.83 -2.87 -16.22
CA PRO A 116 9.72 -3.36 -15.17
C PRO A 116 10.66 -2.30 -14.59
N ARG A 117 11.01 -1.26 -15.35
CA ARG A 117 11.93 -0.18 -14.90
C ARG A 117 11.26 0.69 -13.85
N THR A 118 10.05 1.19 -14.15
CA THR A 118 9.24 1.95 -13.19
C THR A 118 8.92 1.13 -11.94
N ARG A 119 8.63 -0.17 -12.11
CA ARG A 119 8.45 -1.07 -10.96
C ARG A 119 9.73 -1.21 -10.14
N GLY A 120 10.87 -1.37 -10.81
CA GLY A 120 12.18 -1.50 -10.17
C GLY A 120 12.56 -0.25 -9.38
N GLU A 121 12.32 0.92 -9.94
CA GLU A 121 12.51 2.22 -9.26
C GLU A 121 11.69 2.29 -7.97
N PHE A 122 10.38 2.04 -8.02
CA PHE A 122 9.53 2.03 -6.83
C PHE A 122 10.01 1.02 -5.78
N LEU A 123 10.33 -0.21 -6.20
CA LEU A 123 10.81 -1.25 -5.29
C LEU A 123 12.18 -0.92 -4.67
N GLY A 124 13.04 -0.20 -5.39
CA GLY A 124 14.31 0.32 -4.86
C GLY A 124 14.07 1.39 -3.80
N LEU A 125 13.26 2.39 -4.13
CA LEU A 125 12.96 3.52 -3.22
C LEU A 125 12.34 3.10 -1.88
N ILE A 126 11.56 2.01 -1.85
CA ILE A 126 10.99 1.50 -0.59
C ILE A 126 11.95 0.58 0.19
N ARG A 127 13.02 0.07 -0.45
CA ARG A 127 14.03 -0.79 0.20
C ARG A 127 15.17 0.00 0.82
N ASP A 128 15.61 1.07 0.17
CA ASP A 128 16.85 1.78 0.49
C ASP A 128 16.79 2.64 1.77
N ALA A 129 15.63 2.72 2.42
CA ALA A 129 15.44 3.55 3.60
C ALA A 129 15.47 2.79 4.94
N ARG A 130 16.20 1.68 4.99
CA ARG A 130 16.46 0.91 6.22
C ARG A 130 17.74 1.35 6.90
#